data_AF-A0A7S0B5M8-F1
#
_entry.id   AF-A0A7S0B5M8-F1
#
_cell.length_a   1.000
_cell.length_b   1.000
_cell.length_c   1.000
_cell.angle_alpha   90.00
_cell.angle_beta   90.00
_cell.angle_gamma   90.00
#
_symmetry.space_group_name_H-M   'P 1'
#
loop_
_entity.id
_entity.type
_entity.pdbx_description
1 polymer ?
#
loop_
_entity_poly.entity_id
_entity_poly.type
_entity_poly.pdbx_seq_one_letter_code
_entity_poly.pdbx_strand_id
1 'polypeptide(L)'
;HCKKMKPAWDKLMSEYASHGSILIADVDCTAAGKDLCEANGVQGFPTIKFGDPNNLEDYEGGRDFDALSKFAKEKLGPTCGPDHLELCDAAKKEKIEKFMAMPIAELKEQVAEEEASLAATEKEFEEFVKGLQSQYEEGQKEKDAKKAAIKESGLGLMKSVAAHRKNAKSEL
;
A
#
# COMPACT_ATOMS: atom_id res chain seq x y z
N HIS A 1 -11.94 -7.09 3.73
CA HIS A 1 -10.63 -7.76 3.79
C HIS A 1 -10.15 -7.95 5.24
N CYS A 2 -9.92 -6.87 6.02
CA CYS A 2 -9.49 -6.95 7.44
C CYS A 2 -10.35 -7.87 8.31
N LYS A 3 -11.68 -7.72 8.27
CA LYS A 3 -12.61 -8.56 9.04
C LYS A 3 -12.46 -10.06 8.78
N LYS A 4 -12.07 -10.45 7.55
CA LYS A 4 -11.89 -11.85 7.16
C LYS A 4 -10.57 -12.43 7.70
N MET A 5 -9.52 -11.60 7.77
CA MET A 5 -8.20 -11.99 8.24
C MET A 5 -8.10 -12.06 9.77
N LYS A 6 -8.86 -11.21 10.48
CA LYS A 6 -8.78 -11.05 11.93
C LYS A 6 -8.79 -12.37 12.72
N PRO A 7 -9.68 -13.35 12.45
CA PRO A 7 -9.66 -14.61 13.20
C PRO A 7 -8.35 -15.40 13.07
N ALA A 8 -7.73 -15.38 11.89
CA ALA A 8 -6.44 -16.03 11.66
C ALA A 8 -5.30 -15.29 12.37
N TRP A 9 -5.34 -13.96 12.33
CA TRP A 9 -4.36 -13.11 13.01
C TRP A 9 -4.43 -13.26 14.53
N ASP A 10 -5.63 -13.22 15.11
CA ASP A 10 -5.86 -13.38 16.56
C ASP A 10 -5.36 -14.75 17.05
N LYS A 11 -5.59 -15.81 16.26
CA LYS A 11 -5.05 -17.14 16.56
C LYS A 11 -3.52 -17.14 16.53
N LEU A 12 -2.90 -16.55 15.52
CA LEU A 12 -1.46 -16.47 15.39
C LEU A 12 -0.83 -15.68 16.56
N MET A 13 -1.39 -14.52 16.91
CA MET A 13 -0.96 -13.74 18.08
C MET A 13 -1.02 -14.58 19.35
N SER A 14 -2.08 -15.38 19.53
CA SER A 14 -2.23 -16.26 20.69
C SER A 14 -1.14 -17.34 20.76
N GLU A 15 -0.73 -17.91 19.62
CA GLU A 15 0.36 -18.92 19.57
C GLU A 15 1.72 -18.34 19.95
N TYR A 16 1.95 -17.05 19.69
CA TYR A 16 3.23 -16.37 19.93
C TYR A 16 3.21 -15.47 21.19
N ALA A 17 2.11 -15.41 21.93
CA ALA A 17 1.94 -14.51 23.08
C ALA A 17 3.01 -14.69 24.18
N SER A 18 3.54 -15.91 24.32
CA SER A 18 4.58 -16.25 25.30
C SER A 18 5.97 -16.41 24.67
N HIS A 19 6.15 -16.03 23.40
CA HIS A 19 7.42 -16.20 22.70
C HIS A 19 8.43 -15.13 23.16
N GLY A 20 9.66 -15.54 23.51
CA GLY A 20 10.64 -14.63 24.12
C GLY A 20 11.26 -13.61 23.15
N SER A 21 11.19 -13.85 21.84
CA SER A 21 11.88 -13.05 20.82
C SER A 21 11.02 -12.67 19.61
N ILE A 22 9.75 -13.11 19.55
CA ILE A 22 8.88 -12.85 18.41
C ILE A 22 7.62 -12.19 18.94
N LEU A 23 7.34 -10.99 18.45
CA LEU A 23 6.11 -10.27 18.71
C LEU A 23 5.23 -10.29 17.48
N ILE A 24 3.96 -10.64 17.66
CA ILE A 24 2.92 -10.48 16.65
C ILE A 24 1.89 -9.55 17.27
N ALA A 25 1.66 -8.41 16.61
CA ALA A 25 0.79 -7.35 17.11
C ALA A 25 -0.02 -6.74 15.96
N ASP A 26 -1.13 -6.10 16.31
CA ASP A 26 -1.88 -5.23 15.41
C ASP A 26 -1.82 -3.77 15.90
N VAL A 27 -1.90 -2.85 14.95
CA VAL A 27 -1.91 -1.41 15.19
C VAL A 27 -3.16 -0.82 14.53
N ASP A 28 -3.93 -0.05 15.29
CA ASP A 28 -5.05 0.70 14.74
C ASP A 28 -4.56 2.01 14.09
N CYS A 29 -4.27 1.91 12.80
CA CYS A 29 -3.87 3.04 11.95
C CYS A 29 -4.96 4.10 11.72
N THR A 30 -6.19 3.88 12.21
CA THR A 30 -7.29 4.85 12.11
C THR A 30 -7.45 5.72 13.36
N ALA A 31 -6.74 5.37 14.44
CA ALA A 31 -6.78 6.04 15.73
C ALA A 31 -5.36 6.41 16.19
N ALA A 32 -4.96 5.99 17.39
CA ALA A 32 -3.68 6.36 18.00
C ALA A 32 -2.44 5.85 17.24
N GLY A 33 -2.60 4.86 16.35
CA GLY A 33 -1.50 4.29 15.56
C GLY A 33 -1.25 4.97 14.22
N LYS A 34 -2.00 6.03 13.88
CA LYS A 34 -1.93 6.67 12.57
C LYS A 34 -0.50 7.09 12.18
N ASP A 35 0.18 7.85 13.03
CA ASP A 35 1.52 8.37 12.75
C ASP A 35 2.54 7.24 12.56
N LEU A 36 2.43 6.17 13.35
CA LEU A 36 3.29 4.98 13.20
C LEU A 36 3.05 4.28 11.85
N CYS A 37 1.79 4.17 11.43
CA CYS A 37 1.45 3.54 10.17
C CYS A 37 1.88 4.38 8.97
N GLU A 38 1.72 5.71 9.03
CA GLU A 38 2.21 6.63 8.01
C GLU A 38 3.74 6.59 7.92
N ALA A 39 4.46 6.65 9.04
CA ALA A 39 5.92 6.54 9.08
C ALA A 39 6.47 5.21 8.55
N ASN A 40 5.63 4.16 8.52
CA ASN A 40 5.98 2.87 7.94
C ASN A 40 5.41 2.67 6.53
N GLY A 41 4.86 3.70 5.88
CA GLY A 41 4.35 3.64 4.51
C GLY A 41 3.08 2.80 4.35
N VAL A 42 2.23 2.70 5.38
CA VAL A 42 0.96 1.95 5.31
C VAL A 42 -0.10 2.78 4.58
N GLN A 43 -0.36 2.45 3.32
CA GLN A 43 -1.29 3.19 2.44
C GLN A 43 -2.69 2.57 2.32
N GLY A 44 -2.91 1.37 2.87
CA GLY A 44 -4.17 0.66 2.76
C GLY A 44 -4.28 -0.48 3.76
N PHE A 45 -5.50 -0.99 3.96
CA PHE A 45 -5.76 -2.02 4.98
C PHE A 45 -6.34 -3.31 4.41
N PRO A 46 -5.92 -4.48 4.93
CA PRO A 46 -4.83 -4.68 5.88
C PRO A 46 -3.47 -4.65 5.16
N THR A 47 -2.46 -4.11 5.84
CA THR A 47 -1.05 -4.28 5.49
C THR A 47 -0.37 -5.04 6.60
N ILE A 48 0.48 -6.00 6.25
CA ILE A 48 1.28 -6.77 7.19
C ILE A 48 2.73 -6.45 6.88
N LYS A 49 3.49 -6.13 7.92
CA LYS A 49 4.94 -5.93 7.85
C LYS A 49 5.64 -6.83 8.85
N PHE A 50 6.89 -7.17 8.58
CA PHE A 50 7.70 -8.05 9.43
C PHE A 50 9.17 -7.65 9.39
N GLY A 51 9.95 -8.04 10.39
CA GLY A 51 11.40 -7.80 10.44
C GLY A 51 11.84 -7.04 11.68
N ASP A 52 12.93 -6.29 11.55
CA ASP A 52 13.43 -5.43 12.63
C ASP A 52 12.51 -4.20 12.79
N PRO A 53 12.24 -3.72 14.01
CA PRO A 53 11.40 -2.55 14.23
C PRO A 53 11.85 -1.27 13.49
N ASN A 54 13.14 -1.17 13.15
CA ASN A 54 13.71 -0.05 12.41
C ASN A 54 13.88 -0.34 10.92
N ASN A 55 13.59 -1.56 10.48
CA ASN A 55 13.69 -1.98 9.08
C ASN A 55 12.65 -3.06 8.75
N LEU A 56 11.39 -2.65 8.73
CA LEU A 56 10.27 -3.51 8.43
C LEU A 56 10.10 -3.73 6.91
N GLU A 57 9.95 -4.99 6.51
CA GLU A 57 9.69 -5.42 5.14
C GLU A 57 8.19 -5.75 4.93
N ASP A 58 7.69 -5.59 3.71
CA ASP A 58 6.30 -5.90 3.35
C ASP A 58 6.04 -7.41 3.22
N TYR A 59 4.94 -7.88 3.82
CA TYR A 59 4.49 -9.27 3.68
C TYR A 59 3.50 -9.43 2.52
N GLU A 60 3.94 -10.14 1.48
CA GLU A 60 3.16 -10.42 0.26
C GLU A 60 2.55 -11.84 0.21
N GLY A 61 2.56 -12.56 1.33
CA GLY A 61 2.07 -13.94 1.40
C GLY A 61 0.55 -14.08 1.61
N GLY A 62 0.12 -15.33 1.74
CA GLY A 62 -1.27 -15.70 2.02
C GLY A 62 -1.73 -15.22 3.41
N ARG A 63 -3.00 -14.82 3.53
CA ARG A 63 -3.56 -14.21 4.75
C ARG A 63 -4.46 -15.13 5.57
N ASP A 64 -4.48 -16.41 5.21
CA ASP A 64 -5.08 -17.46 6.03
C ASP A 64 -4.09 -17.92 7.11
N PHE A 65 -4.62 -18.64 8.10
CA PHE A 65 -3.83 -19.06 9.25
C PHE A 65 -2.64 -19.96 8.87
N ASP A 66 -2.80 -20.84 7.89
CA ASP A 66 -1.76 -21.81 7.53
C ASP A 66 -0.58 -21.10 6.86
N ALA A 67 -0.86 -20.17 5.94
CA ALA A 67 0.16 -19.35 5.30
C ALA A 67 0.90 -18.44 6.30
N LEU A 68 0.16 -17.79 7.21
CA LEU A 68 0.74 -16.94 8.24
C LEU A 68 1.56 -17.73 9.26
N SER A 69 1.05 -18.86 9.74
CA SER A 69 1.76 -19.73 10.69
C SER A 69 3.03 -20.33 10.08
N LYS A 70 2.97 -20.74 8.81
CA LYS A 70 4.14 -21.22 8.09
C LYS A 70 5.20 -20.12 7.98
N PHE A 71 4.80 -18.93 7.55
CA PHE A 71 5.71 -17.79 7.48
C PHE A 71 6.32 -17.47 8.85
N ALA A 72 5.50 -17.42 9.90
CA ALA A 72 5.95 -17.14 11.25
C ALA A 72 6.98 -18.16 11.76
N LYS A 73 6.88 -19.42 11.36
CA LYS A 73 7.83 -20.47 11.75
C LYS A 73 9.12 -20.46 10.94
N GLU A 74 9.04 -20.13 9.65
CA GLU A 74 10.17 -20.22 8.73
C GLU A 74 10.96 -18.91 8.61
N LYS A 75 10.32 -17.77 8.88
CA LYS A 75 10.84 -16.44 8.56
C LYS A 75 10.89 -15.47 9.73
N LEU A 76 10.10 -15.68 10.79
CA LEU A 76 10.26 -14.90 12.01
C LEU A 76 11.29 -15.55 12.92
N GLY A 77 12.14 -14.73 13.52
CA GLY A 77 13.35 -15.13 14.21
C GLY A 77 14.41 -14.05 14.04
N PRO A 78 15.68 -14.34 14.35
CA PRO A 78 16.76 -13.43 14.01
C PRO A 78 16.67 -13.08 12.51
N THR A 79 16.66 -11.79 12.20
CA THR A 79 16.58 -11.30 10.82
C THR A 79 17.96 -10.81 10.38
N CYS A 80 18.19 -10.73 9.08
CA CYS A 80 19.39 -10.10 8.55
C CYS A 80 19.57 -8.70 9.15
N GLY A 81 20.70 -8.49 9.82
CA GLY A 81 21.05 -7.24 10.48
C GLY A 81 22.48 -7.29 11.02
N PRO A 82 22.94 -6.21 11.68
CA PRO A 82 24.31 -6.12 12.21
C PRO A 82 24.68 -7.26 13.17
N ASP A 83 23.72 -7.73 13.97
CA ASP A 83 23.93 -8.81 14.94
C ASP A 83 23.81 -10.23 14.34
N HIS A 84 23.31 -10.33 13.10
CA HIS A 84 22.99 -11.59 12.42
C HIS A 84 23.38 -11.54 10.94
N LEU A 85 24.62 -11.13 10.67
CA LEU A 85 25.15 -11.00 9.30
C LEU A 85 25.02 -12.31 8.53
N GLU A 86 25.13 -13.47 9.17
CA GLU A 86 24.99 -14.78 8.54
C GLU A 86 23.67 -14.97 7.78
N LEU A 87 22.61 -14.25 8.18
CA LEU A 87 21.28 -14.30 7.58
C LEU A 87 21.11 -13.32 6.42
N CYS A 88 22.10 -12.48 6.15
CA CYS A 88 22.11 -11.53 5.05
C CYS A 88 22.67 -12.15 3.76
N ASP A 89 22.08 -11.76 2.63
CA ASP A 89 22.71 -11.99 1.32
C ASP A 89 23.96 -11.12 1.14
N ALA A 90 24.77 -11.42 0.11
CA ALA A 90 26.04 -10.74 -0.12
C ALA A 90 25.89 -9.22 -0.30
N ALA A 91 24.80 -8.78 -0.94
CA ALA A 91 24.57 -7.35 -1.19
C ALA A 91 24.18 -6.61 0.09
N LYS A 92 23.34 -7.23 0.95
CA LYS A 92 22.99 -6.68 2.26
C LYS A 92 24.21 -6.64 3.19
N LYS A 93 25.05 -7.68 3.19
CA LYS A 93 26.30 -7.73 3.99
C LYS A 93 27.24 -6.58 3.65
N GLU A 94 27.53 -6.38 2.37
CA GLU A 94 28.43 -5.32 1.92
C GLU A 94 27.94 -3.94 2.38
N LYS A 95 26.63 -3.69 2.30
CA LYS A 95 26.02 -2.45 2.79
C LYS A 95 26.15 -2.30 4.29
N ILE A 96 25.84 -3.35 5.07
CA ILE A 96 25.93 -3.31 6.53
C ILE A 96 27.38 -3.06 6.96
N GLU A 97 28.35 -3.75 6.38
CA GLU A 97 29.78 -3.54 6.66
C GLU A 97 30.22 -2.11 6.33
N LYS A 98 29.77 -1.57 5.18
CA LYS A 98 30.02 -0.17 4.83
C LYS A 98 29.46 0.79 5.87
N PHE A 99 28.20 0.61 6.29
CA PHE A 99 27.56 1.49 7.28
C PHE A 99 28.18 1.35 8.68
N MET A 100 28.60 0.15 9.08
CA MET A 100 29.30 -0.08 10.34
C MET A 100 30.70 0.56 10.37
N ALA A 101 31.35 0.68 9.21
CA ALA A 101 32.66 1.33 9.09
C ALA A 101 32.58 2.87 9.13
N MET A 102 31.39 3.46 9.02
CA MET A 102 31.20 4.91 9.06
C MET A 102 31.11 5.44 10.50
N PRO A 103 31.58 6.68 10.76
CA PRO A 103 31.33 7.35 12.04
C PRO A 103 29.82 7.49 12.31
N ILE A 104 29.39 7.21 13.54
CA ILE A 104 27.96 7.27 13.91
C ILE A 104 27.32 8.63 13.65
N ALA A 105 28.10 9.72 13.72
CA ALA A 105 27.62 11.06 13.41
C ALA A 105 27.26 11.20 11.91
N GLU A 106 28.12 10.71 11.03
CA GLU A 106 27.90 10.72 9.58
C GLU A 106 26.77 9.77 9.18
N LEU A 107 26.70 8.58 9.79
CA LEU A 107 25.60 7.64 9.54
C LEU A 107 24.25 8.22 9.94
N LYS A 108 24.17 8.92 11.08
CA LYS A 108 22.93 9.60 11.52
C LYS A 108 22.52 10.74 10.59
N GLU A 109 23.49 11.47 10.05
CA GLU A 109 23.23 12.53 9.07
C GLU A 109 22.66 11.94 7.77
N GLN A 110 23.25 10.85 7.26
CA GLN A 110 22.73 10.14 6.09
C GLN A 110 21.33 9.57 6.32
N VAL A 111 21.07 8.97 7.49
CA VAL A 111 19.72 8.49 7.84
C VAL A 111 18.72 9.64 7.81
N ALA A 112 19.04 10.78 8.42
CA ALA A 112 18.16 11.94 8.43
C ALA A 112 17.93 12.52 7.03
N GLU A 113 18.96 12.54 6.18
CA GLU A 113 18.86 12.98 4.79
C GLU A 113 17.96 12.06 3.96
N GLU A 114 18.15 10.75 4.05
CA GLU A 114 17.35 9.75 3.34
C GLU A 114 15.90 9.73 3.84
N GLU A 115 15.66 9.83 5.16
CA GLU A 115 14.31 9.97 5.73
C GLU A 115 13.64 11.27 5.25
N ALA A 116 14.38 12.38 5.18
CA ALA A 116 13.85 13.64 4.64
C ALA A 116 13.54 13.54 3.14
N SER A 117 14.38 12.84 2.37
CA SER A 117 14.17 12.57 0.94
C SER A 117 12.94 11.70 0.68
N LEU A 118 12.75 10.65 1.49
CA LEU A 118 11.55 9.82 1.46
C LEU A 118 10.30 10.64 1.78
N ALA A 119 10.33 11.43 2.86
CA ALA A 119 9.22 12.30 3.23
C ALA A 119 8.89 13.35 2.15
N ALA A 120 9.92 13.92 1.50
CA ALA A 120 9.74 14.84 0.39
C ALA A 120 9.09 14.15 -0.82
N THR A 121 9.54 12.94 -1.17
CA THR A 121 8.98 12.14 -2.27
C THR A 121 7.51 11.78 -2.02
N GLU A 122 7.16 11.37 -0.80
CA GLU A 122 5.77 11.08 -0.42
C GLU A 122 4.89 12.33 -0.53
N LYS A 123 5.39 13.49 -0.08
CA LYS A 123 4.67 14.76 -0.20
C LYS A 123 4.43 15.16 -1.65
N GLU A 124 5.45 15.04 -2.51
CA GLU A 124 5.31 15.30 -3.95
C GLU A 124 4.26 14.38 -4.58
N PHE A 125 4.24 13.11 -4.19
CA PHE A 125 3.22 12.17 -4.66
C PHE A 125 1.82 12.54 -4.15
N GLU A 126 1.66 12.96 -2.89
CA GLU A 126 0.37 13.45 -2.38
C GLU A 126 -0.14 14.67 -3.17
N GLU A 127 0.74 15.63 -3.46
CA GLU A 127 0.41 16.82 -4.25
C GLU A 127 -0.03 16.44 -5.67
N PHE A 128 0.68 15.49 -6.30
CA PHE A 128 0.29 14.92 -7.58
C PHE A 128 -1.10 14.27 -7.53
N VAL A 129 -1.38 13.44 -6.52
CA VAL A 129 -2.69 12.77 -6.35
C VAL A 129 -3.81 13.79 -6.15
N LYS A 130 -3.60 14.84 -5.33
CA LYS A 130 -4.57 15.93 -5.15
C LYS A 130 -4.86 16.64 -6.47
N GLY A 131 -3.82 16.92 -7.26
CA GLY A 131 -3.98 17.50 -8.60
C GLY A 131 -4.80 16.62 -9.53
N LEU A 132 -4.53 15.32 -9.56
CA LEU A 132 -5.26 14.35 -10.38
C LEU A 132 -6.73 14.24 -9.97
N GLN A 133 -7.03 14.26 -8.67
CA GLN A 133 -8.40 14.25 -8.15
C GLN A 133 -9.19 15.48 -8.63
N SER A 134 -8.60 16.67 -8.55
CA SER A 134 -9.23 17.89 -9.05
C SER A 134 -9.55 17.80 -10.54
N GLN A 135 -8.58 17.36 -11.36
CA GLN A 135 -8.77 17.18 -12.79
C GLN A 135 -9.87 16.16 -13.11
N TYR A 136 -9.95 15.08 -12.33
CA TYR A 136 -10.98 14.06 -12.49
C TYR A 136 -12.39 14.63 -12.23
N GLU A 137 -12.56 15.39 -11.14
CA GLU A 137 -13.84 16.01 -10.80
C GLU A 137 -14.30 17.04 -11.85
N GLU A 138 -13.38 17.89 -12.31
CA GLU A 138 -13.64 18.84 -13.39
C GLU A 138 -14.03 18.14 -14.68
N GLY A 139 -13.25 17.13 -15.08
CA GLY A 139 -13.52 16.31 -16.26
C GLY A 139 -14.85 15.57 -16.18
N GLN A 140 -15.25 15.10 -14.99
CA GLN A 140 -16.57 14.50 -14.78
C GLN A 140 -17.70 15.50 -14.99
N LYS A 141 -17.60 16.70 -14.40
CA LYS A 141 -18.61 17.76 -14.55
C LYS A 141 -18.76 18.17 -16.01
N GLU A 142 -17.65 18.37 -16.72
CA GLU A 142 -17.66 18.74 -18.13
C GLU A 142 -18.26 17.64 -19.01
N LYS A 143 -17.88 16.37 -18.77
CA LYS A 143 -18.44 15.20 -19.45
C LYS A 143 -19.95 15.12 -19.26
N ASP A 144 -20.45 15.33 -18.03
CA ASP A 144 -21.87 15.23 -17.74
C ASP A 144 -22.67 16.40 -18.33
N ALA A 145 -22.13 17.62 -18.31
CA ALA A 145 -22.70 18.77 -19.01
C ALA A 145 -22.80 18.54 -20.53
N LYS A 146 -21.72 18.05 -21.16
CA LYS A 146 -21.72 17.69 -22.59
C LYS A 146 -22.71 16.58 -22.91
N LYS A 147 -22.81 15.54 -22.07
CA LYS A 147 -23.82 14.48 -22.22
C LYS A 147 -25.24 15.02 -22.13
N ALA A 148 -25.51 15.95 -21.21
CA ALA A 148 -26.82 16.59 -21.08
C ALA A 148 -27.15 17.37 -22.37
N ALA A 149 -26.24 18.22 -22.84
CA ALA A 149 -26.41 18.98 -24.07
C ALA A 149 -26.66 18.08 -25.30
N ILE A 150 -25.95 16.96 -25.43
CA ILE A 150 -26.17 15.99 -26.50
C ILE A 150 -27.56 15.32 -26.41
N LYS A 151 -28.06 15.07 -25.20
CA LYS A 151 -29.42 14.54 -25.03
C LYS A 151 -30.47 15.58 -25.41
N GLU A 152 -30.26 16.82 -24.97
CA GLU A 152 -31.13 17.97 -25.25
C GLU A 152 -31.15 18.37 -26.73
N SER A 153 -30.06 18.11 -27.47
CA SER A 153 -30.00 18.32 -28.92
C SER A 153 -30.96 17.41 -29.72
N GLY A 154 -31.78 16.61 -29.03
CA GLY A 154 -32.75 15.71 -29.64
C GLY A 154 -32.12 14.44 -30.20
N LEU A 155 -30.92 14.03 -29.76
CA LEU A 155 -30.26 12.80 -30.23
C LEU A 155 -31.19 11.58 -30.14
N GLY A 156 -32.02 11.49 -29.10
CA GLY A 156 -33.04 10.45 -28.96
C GLY A 156 -34.05 10.48 -30.11
N LEU A 157 -34.59 11.65 -30.42
CA LEU A 157 -35.52 11.85 -31.54
C LEU A 157 -34.85 11.58 -32.89
N MET A 158 -33.61 12.04 -33.09
CA MET A 158 -32.83 11.74 -34.30
C MET A 158 -32.68 10.23 -34.51
N LYS A 159 -32.37 9.48 -33.45
CA LYS A 159 -32.29 8.02 -33.49
C LYS A 159 -33.65 7.39 -33.80
N SER A 160 -34.73 7.85 -33.17
CA SER A 160 -36.09 7.35 -33.42
C SER A 160 -36.53 7.58 -34.87
N VAL A 161 -36.27 8.76 -35.43
CA VAL A 161 -36.57 9.09 -36.84
C VAL A 161 -35.74 8.23 -37.80
N ALA A 162 -34.45 8.04 -37.52
CA ALA A 162 -33.59 7.19 -38.34
C ALA A 162 -34.08 5.72 -38.35
N ALA A 163 -34.49 5.18 -37.19
CA ALA A 163 -35.03 3.84 -37.08
C ALA A 163 -36.34 3.69 -37.87
N HIS A 164 -37.26 4.64 -37.73
CA HIS A 164 -38.53 4.64 -38.47
C HIS A 164 -38.31 4.65 -40.00
N ARG A 165 -37.41 5.52 -40.49
CA ARG A 165 -37.07 5.60 -41.93
C ARG A 165 -36.43 4.32 -42.47
N LYS A 166 -35.69 3.57 -41.63
CA LYS A 166 -35.08 2.30 -42.03
C LYS A 166 -36.14 1.22 -42.20
N ASN A 167 -37.09 1.13 -41.28
CA ASN A 167 -38.17 0.14 -41.32
C ASN A 167 -39.18 0.41 -42.44
N ALA A 168 -39.48 1.69 -42.73
CA ALA A 168 -40.36 2.05 -43.85
C ALA A 168 -39.79 1.71 -45.24
N LYS A 169 -38.46 1.52 -45.34
CA LYS A 169 -37.77 1.10 -46.57
C LYS A 169 -37.65 -0.42 -46.73
N SER A 170 -37.97 -1.22 -45.71
CA SER A 170 -37.92 -2.69 -45.80
C SER A 170 -39.27 -3.34 -46.13
N GLU A 171 -40.36 -2.57 -46.15
CA GLU A 171 -41.70 -3.03 -46.52
C GLU A 171 -42.13 -2.64 -47.95
N LEU A 172 -41.22 -2.06 -48.74
CA LEU A 172 -41.30 -1.80 -50.18
C LEU A 172 -40.26 -2.65 -50.91
#